data_AF-A0A0F8Y427-F1
#
_entry.id   AF-A0A0F8Y427-F1
#
_cell.length_a   1.000
_cell.length_b   1.000
_cell.length_c   1.000
_cell.angle_alpha   90.00
_cell.angle_beta   90.00
_cell.angle_gamma   90.00
#
_symmetry.space_group_name_H-M   'P 1'
#
loop_
_entity.id
_entity.type
_entity.pdbx_description
1 polymer ?
#
loop_
_entity_poly.entity_id
_entity_poly.type
_entity_poly.pdbx_seq_one_letter_code
_entity_poly.pdbx_strand_id
1 'polypeptide(L)'
;MLPRFFLSEDWDLTSGNVDIHFQDIISQELYDHVESEIKRITPKLDKEERTTYHLEQIIGGIFSNAAVKGKLKKDPDNQWVLAGMQRCQK
;
A
#
# COMPACT_ATOMS: atom_id res chain seq x y z
N MET A 1 -6.02 13.02 5.71
CA MET A 1 -6.88 11.92 5.22
C MET A 1 -6.01 11.01 4.38
N LEU A 2 -6.17 9.68 4.49
CA LEU A 2 -5.40 8.67 3.75
C LEU A 2 -6.36 7.83 2.89
N PRO A 3 -5.86 7.10 1.87
CA PRO A 3 -6.65 6.15 1.12
C PRO A 3 -7.28 5.10 2.03
N ARG A 4 -8.56 4.82 1.81
CA ARG A 4 -9.28 3.73 2.49
C ARG A 4 -9.13 2.44 1.72
N PHE A 5 -8.82 1.38 2.45
CA PHE A 5 -8.63 0.04 1.91
C PHE A 5 -9.11 -1.00 2.92
N PHE A 6 -9.27 -2.23 2.45
CA PHE A 6 -9.45 -3.41 3.27
C PHE A 6 -8.75 -4.59 2.60
N LEU A 7 -8.43 -5.61 3.38
CA LEU A 7 -7.78 -6.82 2.89
C LEU A 7 -8.80 -7.94 2.79
N SER A 8 -8.66 -8.80 1.78
CA SER A 8 -9.32 -10.11 1.81
C SER A 8 -8.72 -10.95 2.94
N GLU A 9 -9.48 -11.88 3.53
CA GLU A 9 -8.97 -12.81 4.54
C GLU A 9 -8.14 -13.95 3.91
N ASP A 10 -8.33 -14.20 2.61
CA ASP A 10 -7.72 -15.32 1.87
C ASP A 10 -6.38 -14.95 1.19
N TRP A 11 -5.44 -14.41 1.96
CA TRP A 11 -4.12 -14.02 1.45
C TRP A 11 -3.03 -15.04 1.77
N ASP A 12 -2.00 -15.10 0.92
CA ASP A 12 -0.92 -16.08 1.06
C ASP A 12 0.18 -15.53 2.00
N LEU A 13 0.13 -16.02 3.24
CA LEU A 13 1.06 -15.77 4.35
C LEU A 13 2.53 -16.06 4.01
N THR A 14 2.81 -16.86 2.98
CA THR A 14 4.15 -17.33 2.63
C THR A 14 4.75 -16.49 1.52
N SER A 15 3.98 -16.16 0.49
CA SER A 15 4.45 -15.33 -0.63
C SER A 15 4.31 -13.83 -0.37
N GLY A 16 3.49 -13.42 0.60
CA GLY A 16 3.16 -12.01 0.79
C GLY A 16 2.25 -11.45 -0.30
N ASN A 17 1.61 -12.32 -1.07
CA ASN A 17 0.54 -11.93 -1.98
C ASN A 17 -0.71 -11.64 -1.14
N VAL A 18 -1.01 -10.35 -1.04
CA VAL A 18 -2.15 -9.83 -0.29
C VAL A 18 -3.11 -9.20 -1.29
N ASP A 19 -4.38 -9.60 -1.23
CA ASP A 19 -5.44 -8.97 -2.03
C ASP A 19 -5.92 -7.71 -1.30
N ILE A 20 -5.58 -6.54 -1.87
CA ILE A 20 -5.86 -5.22 -1.29
C ILE A 20 -6.97 -4.55 -2.10
N HIS A 21 -8.11 -4.32 -1.44
CA HIS A 21 -9.23 -3.63 -2.06
C HIS A 21 -9.26 -2.16 -1.63
N PHE A 22 -9.14 -1.26 -2.60
CA PHE A 22 -9.21 0.18 -2.37
C PHE A 22 -10.64 0.69 -2.54
N GLN A 23 -11.13 1.43 -1.54
CA GLN A 23 -12.43 2.12 -1.63
C GLN A 23 -12.31 3.46 -2.37
N ASP A 24 -11.12 4.05 -2.35
CA ASP A 24 -10.84 5.29 -3.07
C ASP A 24 -10.14 4.97 -4.40
N ILE A 25 -10.25 5.87 -5.37
CA ILE A 25 -9.52 5.74 -6.64
C ILE A 25 -8.03 5.97 -6.35
N ILE A 26 -7.19 5.02 -6.73
CA ILE A 26 -5.74 5.10 -6.59
C ILE A 26 -5.06 4.95 -7.95
N SER A 27 -3.88 5.53 -8.13
CA SER A 27 -3.09 5.29 -9.33
C SER A 27 -2.42 3.92 -9.30
N GLN A 28 -2.18 3.36 -10.49
CA GLN A 28 -1.43 2.10 -10.61
C GLN A 28 -0.05 2.20 -9.95
N GLU A 29 0.64 3.34 -10.09
CA GLU A 29 1.94 3.57 -9.46
C GLU A 29 1.87 3.50 -7.93
N LEU A 30 0.82 4.05 -7.31
CA LEU A 30 0.63 3.95 -5.87
C LEU A 30 0.29 2.52 -5.46
N TYR A 31 -0.55 1.82 -6.23
CA TYR A 31 -0.87 0.41 -6.01
C TYR A 31 0.40 -0.46 -6.03
N ASP A 32 1.19 -0.35 -7.10
CA ASP A 32 2.42 -1.13 -7.30
C ASP A 32 3.43 -0.86 -6.19
N HIS A 33 3.54 0.39 -5.73
CA HIS A 33 4.41 0.75 -4.62
C HIS A 33 3.99 0.06 -3.31
N VAL A 34 2.69 0.09 -2.99
CA VAL A 34 2.16 -0.58 -1.78
C VAL A 34 2.37 -2.09 -1.89
N GLU A 35 2.03 -2.68 -3.03
CA GLU A 35 2.18 -4.12 -3.25
C GLU A 35 3.66 -4.56 -3.14
N SER A 36 4.58 -3.77 -3.71
CA SER A 36 6.02 -4.03 -3.62
C SER A 36 6.54 -3.96 -2.19
N GLU A 37 6.12 -2.95 -1.42
CA GLU A 37 6.49 -2.82 -0.02
C GLU A 37 5.95 -3.98 0.83
N ILE A 38 4.71 -4.42 0.58
CA ILE A 38 4.11 -5.56 1.27
C ILE A 38 4.83 -6.86 0.95
N LYS A 39 5.08 -7.16 -0.33
CA LYS A 39 5.88 -8.33 -0.74
C LYS A 39 7.29 -8.32 -0.13
N ARG A 40 7.85 -7.14 0.15
CA ARG A 40 9.17 -6.99 0.80
C ARG A 40 9.13 -7.20 2.32
N ILE A 41 8.04 -6.81 2.98
CA ILE A 41 7.90 -6.82 4.45
C ILE A 41 7.33 -8.16 4.93
N THR A 42 6.27 -8.67 4.31
CA THR A 42 5.52 -9.85 4.79
C THR A 42 6.39 -11.10 5.03
N PRO A 43 7.36 -11.46 4.16
CA PRO A 43 8.23 -12.62 4.40
C PRO A 43 9.13 -12.48 5.64
N LYS A 44 9.37 -11.25 6.11
CA LYS A 44 10.21 -10.92 7.27
C LYS A 44 9.42 -10.86 8.58
N LEU A 45 8.10 -10.89 8.51
CA LEU A 45 7.23 -10.90 9.69
C LEU A 45 7.26 -12.26 10.37
N ASP A 46 7.25 -12.24 11.69
CA ASP A 46 7.09 -13.45 12.50
C ASP A 46 5.68 -14.03 12.31
N LYS A 47 5.51 -15.34 12.57
CA LYS A 47 4.24 -16.04 12.32
C LYS A 47 3.05 -15.39 13.03
N GLU A 48 3.27 -14.85 14.23
CA GLU A 48 2.24 -14.16 15.03
C GLU A 48 1.87 -12.78 14.50
N GLU A 49 2.77 -12.13 13.75
CA GLU A 49 2.55 -10.85 13.10
C GLU A 49 1.86 -11.01 11.74
N ARG A 50 1.82 -12.23 11.18
CA ARG A 50 1.16 -12.51 9.89
C ARG A 50 -0.35 -12.63 10.06
N THR A 51 -0.97 -11.51 10.42
CA THR A 51 -2.41 -11.36 10.59
C THR A 51 -2.89 -10.19 9.75
N THR A 52 -4.17 -10.22 9.34
CA THR A 52 -4.80 -9.14 8.57
C THR A 52 -4.61 -7.79 9.28
N TYR A 53 -4.78 -7.76 10.60
CA TYR A 53 -4.59 -6.56 11.42
C TYR A 53 -3.21 -5.92 11.25
N HIS A 54 -2.13 -6.70 11.35
CA HIS A 54 -0.77 -6.18 11.23
C HIS A 54 -0.46 -5.72 9.80
N LEU A 55 -0.95 -6.43 8.79
CA LEU A 55 -0.84 -5.98 7.41
C LEU A 55 -1.56 -4.65 7.17
N GLU A 56 -2.76 -4.47 7.73
CA GLU A 56 -3.47 -3.19 7.67
C GLU A 56 -2.65 -2.08 8.34
N GLN A 57 -2.00 -2.34 9.48
CA GLN A 57 -1.10 -1.36 10.10
C GLN A 57 0.10 -1.03 9.20
N ILE A 58 0.69 -2.01 8.52
CA ILE A 58 1.82 -1.80 7.60
C ILE A 58 1.38 -0.94 6.41
N ILE A 59 0.27 -1.28 5.76
CA ILE A 59 -0.27 -0.51 4.61
C ILE A 59 -0.63 0.91 5.05
N GLY A 60 -1.31 1.06 6.19
CA GLY A 60 -1.60 2.36 6.79
C GLY A 60 -0.33 3.17 7.08
N GLY A 61 0.74 2.49 7.53
CA GLY A 61 2.07 3.06 7.75
C GLY A 61 2.73 3.54 6.46
N ILE A 62 2.61 2.78 5.35
CA ILE A 62 3.09 3.20 4.03
C ILE A 62 2.41 4.50 3.59
N PHE A 63 1.07 4.56 3.68
CA PHE A 63 0.33 5.78 3.33
C PHE A 63 0.67 6.95 4.25
N SER A 64 0.78 6.71 5.55
CA SER A 64 1.14 7.74 6.53
C SER A 64 2.53 8.31 6.25
N ASN A 65 3.52 7.44 5.97
CA ASN A 65 4.88 7.85 5.62
C ASN A 65 4.92 8.65 4.31
N ALA A 66 4.18 8.21 3.29
CA ALA A 66 4.07 8.94 2.02
C ALA A 66 3.41 10.31 2.22
N ALA A 67 2.37 10.40 3.04
CA ALA A 67 1.70 11.67 3.36
C ALA A 67 2.63 12.62 4.14
N VAL A 68 3.32 12.13 5.17
CA VAL A 68 4.29 12.92 5.97
C VAL A 68 5.43 13.45 5.10
N LYS A 69 5.88 12.66 4.11
CA LYS A 69 6.91 13.08 3.15
C LYS A 69 6.40 14.02 2.04
N GLY A 70 5.12 14.41 2.07
CA GLY A 70 4.50 15.20 1.00
C GLY A 70 4.41 14.45 -0.34
N LYS A 71 4.56 13.12 -0.32
CA LYS A 71 4.53 12.25 -1.49
C LYS A 71 3.16 11.64 -1.76
N LEU A 72 2.17 11.82 -0.90
CA LEU A 72 0.81 11.33 -1.14
C LEU A 72 -0.14 12.50 -1.32
N LYS A 73 -0.80 12.57 -2.46
CA LYS A 73 -1.77 13.63 -2.77
C LYS A 73 -2.91 13.11 -3.62
N LYS A 74 -3.99 13.89 -3.68
CA LYS A 74 -5.04 13.71 -4.69
C LYS A 74 -4.74 14.56 -5.92
N ASP A 75 -4.97 14.00 -7.10
CA ASP A 75 -4.92 14.73 -8.36
C ASP A 75 -6.29 15.42 -8.65
N PRO A 76 -6.44 16.13 -9.80
CA PRO A 76 -7.70 16.76 -10.17
C PRO A 76 -8.89 15.80 -10.34
N ASP A 77 -8.63 14.53 -10.66
CA ASP A 77 -9.65 13.49 -10.83
C ASP A 77 -10.00 12.78 -9.51
N ASN A 78 -9.54 13.35 -8.38
CA ASN A 78 -9.73 12.81 -7.03
C ASN A 78 -9.10 11.41 -6.84
N GLN A 79 -8.11 11.06 -7.68
CA GLN A 79 -7.29 9.86 -7.56
C GLN A 79 -6.10 10.11 -6.62
N TRP A 80 -5.82 9.17 -5.73
CA TRP A 80 -4.62 9.18 -4.90
C TRP A 80 -3.40 8.77 -5.71
N VAL A 81 -2.36 9.60 -5.66
CA VAL A 81 -1.12 9.42 -6.43
C VAL A 81 0.12 9.61 -5.57
N LEU A 82 1.23 8.98 -5.99
CA LEU A 82 2.56 9.28 -5.46
C LEU A 82 3.15 10.50 -6.17
N ALA A 83 3.37 11.58 -5.43
CA ALA A 83 4.04 12.77 -5.91
C ALA A 83 5.57 12.60 -5.87
N GLY A 84 6.25 12.98 -6.95
CA GLY A 84 7.71 13.11 -6.97
C GLY A 84 8.49 11.80 -7.08
N MET A 85 7.85 10.69 -7.45
CA MET A 85 8.59 9.61 -8.09
C MET A 85 8.87 10.07 -9.53
N GLN A 86 10.14 10.30 -9.86
CA GLN A 86 10.53 10.55 -11.25
C GLN A 86 10.04 9.36 -12.07
N ARG A 87 9.14 9.62 -13.03
CA ARG A 87 8.93 8.68 -14.14
C ARG A 87 10.31 8.48 -14.76
N CYS A 88 10.95 7.34 -14.50
CA CYS A 88 11.96 6.84 -15.41
C CYS A 88 11.22 6.53 -16.71
N GLN A 89 11.11 7.53 -17.58
CA GLN A 89 10.79 7.32 -18.99
C GLN A 89 11.86 6.37 -19.53
N LYS A 90 11.47 5.13 -19.80
CA LYS A 90 12.23 4.23 -20.66
C LYS A 90 11.92 4.55 -22.11
#